data_AF-A0A3E2B5M6-F1
#
_entry.id   AF-A0A3E2B5M6-F1
#
_cell.length_a   1.000
_cell.length_b   1.000
_cell.length_c   1.000
_cell.angle_alpha   90.00
_cell.angle_beta   90.00
_cell.angle_gamma   90.00
#
_symmetry.space_group_name_H-M   'P 1'
#
loop_
_entity.id
_entity.type
_entity.pdbx_description
1 polymer ?
#
loop_
_entity_poly.entity_id
_entity_poly.type
_entity_poly.pdbx_seq_one_letter_code
_entity_poly.pdbx_strand_id
1 'polypeptide(L)'
;MGDKNLMENILLLEKGVCDLFLHGTIESSTSSVHQAFSTALHDSLGMQDTIYDMMAEKGWYPAEQAEQKKIDSVRQKFSSQQAN
;
A
#
# COMPACT_ATOMS: atom_id res chain seq x y z
N MET A 1 1.10 24.63 10.07
CA MET A 1 0.90 23.25 9.58
C MET A 1 2.17 22.88 8.83
N GLY A 2 2.97 21.92 9.32
CA GLY A 2 4.28 21.61 8.74
C GLY A 2 4.20 20.65 7.55
N ASP A 3 5.25 20.63 6.73
CA ASP A 3 5.33 19.82 5.49
C ASP A 3 5.02 18.33 5.72
N LYS A 4 5.41 17.78 6.88
CA LYS A 4 5.08 16.41 7.27
C LYS A 4 3.57 16.17 7.37
N ASN A 5 2.83 17.05 8.06
CA ASN A 5 1.37 16.93 8.18
C ASN A 5 0.67 17.13 6.84
N LEU A 6 1.23 17.99 5.97
CA LEU A 6 0.71 18.16 4.62
C LEU A 6 0.86 16.86 3.81
N MET A 7 2.05 16.26 3.84
CA MET A 7 2.31 14.99 3.14
C MET A 7 1.50 13.83 3.72
N GLU A 8 1.31 13.76 5.03
CA GLU A 8 0.42 12.77 5.66
C GLU A 8 -1.02 12.92 5.18
N ASN A 9 -1.54 14.15 5.06
CA ASN A 9 -2.87 14.38 4.52
C ASN A 9 -2.98 13.98 3.05
N ILE A 10 -1.95 14.26 2.24
CA ILE A 10 -1.90 13.82 0.83
C ILE A 10 -1.91 12.29 0.76
N LEU A 11 -1.12 11.61 1.59
CA LEU A 11 -1.09 10.15 1.66
C LEU A 11 -2.45 9.57 2.08
N LEU A 12 -3.12 10.16 3.08
CA LEU A 12 -4.43 9.71 3.53
C LEU A 12 -5.51 9.92 2.46
N LEU A 13 -5.45 11.04 1.74
CA LEU A 13 -6.34 11.28 0.61
C LEU A 13 -6.15 10.22 -0.47
N GLU A 14 -4.90 9.96 -0.87
CA GLU A 14 -4.60 8.97 -1.90
C GLU A 14 -5.03 7.55 -1.49
N LYS A 15 -4.87 7.18 -0.22
CA LYS A 15 -5.41 5.91 0.32
C LYS A 15 -6.92 5.81 0.16
N GLY A 16 -7.65 6.90 0.44
CA GLY A 16 -9.10 6.95 0.22
C GLY A 16 -9.49 6.81 -1.25
N VAL A 17 -8.69 7.38 -2.16
CA VAL A 17 -8.90 7.23 -3.61
C VAL A 17 -8.64 5.79 -4.06
N CYS A 18 -7.56 5.15 -3.61
CA CYS A 18 -7.30 3.73 -3.88
C CYS A 18 -8.46 2.84 -3.40
N ASP A 19 -8.97 3.07 -2.19
CA ASP A 19 -10.08 2.29 -1.64
C ASP A 19 -11.36 2.45 -2.49
N LEU A 20 -11.68 3.69 -2.87
CA LEU A 20 -12.79 3.99 -3.76
C LEU A 20 -12.66 3.26 -5.11
N PHE A 21 -11.49 3.30 -5.74
CA PHE A 21 -11.27 2.65 -7.04
C PHE A 21 -11.23 1.13 -6.94
N LEU A 22 -10.75 0.57 -5.82
CA LEU A 22 -10.85 -0.86 -5.53
C LEU A 22 -12.31 -1.31 -5.44
N HIS A 23 -13.11 -0.64 -4.62
CA HIS A 23 -14.55 -0.92 -4.50
C HIS A 23 -15.26 -0.77 -5.85
N GLY A 24 -14.99 0.32 -6.57
CA GLY A 24 -15.52 0.54 -7.91
C GLY A 24 -15.15 -0.58 -8.89
N THR A 25 -13.92 -1.09 -8.84
CA THR A 25 -13.47 -2.21 -9.68
C THR A 25 -14.25 -3.49 -9.36
N ILE A 26 -14.41 -3.83 -8.08
CA ILE A 26 -15.09 -5.06 -7.64
C ILE A 26 -16.59 -5.03 -7.94
N GLU A 27 -17.24 -3.87 -7.74
CA GLU A 27 -18.69 -3.72 -7.81
C GLU A 27 -19.21 -3.39 -9.23
N SER A 28 -18.31 -3.07 -10.17
CA SER A 28 -18.69 -2.75 -11.55
C SER A 28 -19.17 -3.96 -12.32
N SER A 29 -20.42 -3.89 -12.81
CA SER A 29 -21.04 -4.95 -13.60
C SER A 29 -20.72 -4.91 -15.10
N THR A 30 -20.22 -3.78 -15.61
CA THR A 30 -19.88 -3.61 -17.02
C THR A 30 -18.37 -3.55 -17.21
N SER A 31 -17.86 -4.21 -18.25
CA SER A 31 -16.42 -4.33 -18.50
C SER A 31 -15.74 -2.98 -18.71
N SER A 32 -16.40 -2.02 -19.36
CA SER A 32 -15.84 -0.68 -19.57
C SER A 32 -15.65 0.08 -18.26
N VAL A 33 -16.62 0.02 -17.35
CA VAL A 33 -16.55 0.71 -16.05
C VAL A 33 -15.56 0.00 -15.13
N HIS A 34 -15.55 -1.34 -15.12
CA HIS A 34 -14.53 -2.12 -14.41
C HIS A 34 -13.11 -1.75 -14.87
N GLN A 35 -12.88 -1.68 -16.19
CA GLN A 35 -11.56 -1.30 -16.72
C GLN A 35 -11.17 0.13 -16.34
N ALA A 36 -12.12 1.07 -16.35
CA ALA A 36 -11.87 2.45 -15.94
C ALA A 36 -11.41 2.51 -14.48
N PHE A 37 -12.13 1.85 -13.56
CA PHE A 37 -11.74 1.79 -12.15
C PHE A 37 -10.43 1.04 -11.93
N SER A 38 -10.21 -0.08 -12.64
CA SER A 38 -8.97 -0.85 -12.52
C SER A 38 -7.75 -0.06 -12.98
N THR A 39 -7.90 0.71 -14.07
CA THR A 39 -6.82 1.58 -14.58
C THR A 39 -6.55 2.71 -13.59
N ALA A 40 -7.61 3.40 -13.12
CA ALA A 40 -7.47 4.47 -12.14
C ALA A 40 -6.86 3.99 -10.82
N LEU A 41 -7.24 2.78 -10.35
CA LEU A 41 -6.62 2.15 -9.18
C LEU A 41 -5.12 1.94 -9.38
N HIS A 42 -4.71 1.43 -10.55
CA HIS A 42 -3.30 1.19 -10.83
C HIS A 42 -2.49 2.49 -10.81
N ASP A 43 -3.01 3.55 -11.43
CA ASP A 43 -2.37 4.86 -11.46
C ASP A 43 -2.27 5.45 -10.04
N SER A 44 -3.33 5.33 -9.23
CA SER A 44 -3.36 5.75 -7.83
C SER A 44 -2.37 4.99 -6.94
N LEU A 45 -2.19 3.69 -7.15
CA LEU A 45 -1.16 2.93 -6.44
C LEU A 45 0.25 3.46 -6.78
N GLY A 46 0.52 3.79 -8.05
CA GLY A 46 1.79 4.40 -8.45
C GLY A 46 2.03 5.79 -7.82
N MET A 47 0.97 6.60 -7.70
CA MET A 47 1.06 7.87 -6.97
C MET A 47 1.32 7.65 -5.48
N GLN A 48 0.66 6.67 -4.87
CA GLN A 48 0.87 6.31 -3.47
C GLN A 48 2.31 5.88 -3.20
N ASP A 49 2.92 5.07 -4.06
CA ASP A 49 4.33 4.67 -3.98
C ASP A 49 5.26 5.90 -4.00
N THR A 50 5.02 6.82 -4.93
CA THR A 50 5.80 8.07 -5.04
C THR A 50 5.68 8.92 -3.76
N ILE A 51 4.49 8.99 -3.16
CA ILE A 51 4.26 9.70 -1.89
C ILE A 51 5.05 9.04 -0.76
N TYR A 52 5.04 7.71 -0.67
CA TYR A 52 5.81 6.98 0.33
C TYR A 52 7.31 7.23 0.19
N ASP A 53 7.85 7.18 -1.02
CA ASP A 53 9.27 7.42 -1.30
C ASP A 53 9.68 8.82 -0.84
N MET A 54 8.91 9.85 -1.21
CA MET A 54 9.16 11.24 -0.79
C MET A 54 9.12 11.41 0.74
N MET A 55 8.18 10.74 1.41
CA MET A 55 8.09 10.78 2.87
C MET A 55 9.23 10.01 3.56
N ALA A 56 9.67 8.90 2.97
CA ALA A 56 10.78 8.09 3.46
C ALA A 56 12.12 8.82 3.32
N GLU A 57 12.37 9.49 2.17
CA GLU A 57 13.56 10.32 1.93
C GLU A 57 13.72 11.43 2.97
N LYS A 58 12.59 11.99 3.45
CA LYS A 58 12.58 13.00 4.52
C LYS A 58 12.61 12.42 5.92
N GLY A 59 12.69 11.10 6.06
CA GLY A 59 12.71 10.39 7.34
C GLY A 59 11.37 10.44 8.10
N TRP A 60 10.27 10.76 7.41
CA TRP A 60 8.95 10.89 8.04
C TRP A 60 8.20 9.57 8.17
N TYR A 61 8.59 8.59 7.34
CA TYR A 61 8.03 7.25 7.35
C TYR A 61 9.15 6.23 7.62
N PRO A 62 9.54 6.01 8.89
CA PRO A 62 10.56 5.02 9.21
C PRO A 62 10.03 3.63 8.89
N ALA A 63 10.78 2.87 8.08
CA ALA A 63 10.51 1.45 7.91
C ALA A 63 10.77 0.75 9.26
N GLU A 64 9.70 0.30 9.92
CA GLU A 64 9.82 -0.50 11.13
C GLU A 64 10.42 -1.85 10.73
N GLN A 65 11.69 -2.10 11.11
CA GLN A 65 12.28 -3.40 10.85
C GLN A 65 11.54 -4.44 11.68
N ALA A 66 11.00 -5.46 11.01
CA ALA A 66 10.40 -6.59 11.68
C ALA A 66 11.44 -7.20 12.63
N GLU A 67 11.05 -7.41 13.90
CA GLU A 67 11.94 -8.01 14.89
C GLU A 67 12.52 -9.32 14.38
N GLN A 68 13.85 -9.45 14.41
CA GLN A 68 14.56 -10.63 13.90
C GLN A 68 14.01 -11.94 14.49
N LYS A 69 13.61 -11.92 15.77
CA LYS A 69 12.98 -13.08 16.43
C LYS A 69 11.68 -13.53 15.76
N LYS A 70 10.84 -12.60 15.29
CA LYS A 70 9.60 -12.91 14.56
C LYS A 70 9.93 -13.53 13.20
N ILE A 71 10.94 -13.01 12.50
CA ILE A 71 11.44 -13.56 11.23
C ILE A 71 11.95 -14.98 11.43
N ASP A 72 12.78 -15.22 12.45
CA ASP A 72 13.37 -16.53 12.73
C ASP A 72 12.30 -17.57 13.12
N SER A 73 11.31 -17.17 13.91
CA SER A 73 10.17 -18.02 14.28
C SER A 73 9.35 -18.45 13.06
N VAL A 74 9.02 -17.51 12.16
CA VAL A 74 8.30 -17.82 10.91
C VAL A 74 9.13 -18.74 10.02
N ARG A 75 10.43 -18.46 9.84
CA ARG A 75 11.34 -19.33 9.07
C ARG A 75 11.33 -20.76 9.61
N GLN A 76 11.50 -20.96 10.92
CA GLN A 76 11.46 -22.29 11.52
C GLN A 76 10.11 -22.99 11.28
N LYS A 77 9.00 -22.29 11.45
CA LYS A 77 7.64 -22.83 11.29
C LYS A 77 7.38 -23.39 9.88
N PHE A 78 7.88 -22.70 8.85
CA PHE A 78 7.71 -23.12 7.46
C PHE A 78 8.78 -24.11 6.98
N SER A 79 10.01 -24.05 7.50
CA SER A 79 11.02 -25.08 7.24
C SER A 79 10.59 -26.47 7.72
N SER A 80 9.82 -26.54 8.81
CA SER A 80 9.25 -27.80 9.31
C SER A 80 8.03 -28.32 8.53
N GLN A 81 7.40 -27.48 7.68
CA GLN A 81 6.24 -27.89 6.87
C GLN A 81 6.62 -28.46 5.50
N GLN A 82 7.80 -28.12 4.97
CA GLN A 82 8.33 -28.70 3.73
C GLN A 82 8.92 -30.12 3.91
N ALA A 83 9.07 -30.60 5.15
CA ALA A 83 9.70 -31.88 5.46
C ALA A 83 8.72 -33.05 5.66
N ASN A 84 7.43 -32.88 5.31
CA ASN A 84 6.39 -33.93 5.35
C ASN A 84 5.80 -34.19 3.97
#